data_AF-A0A3R9HYW9-F1
#
_entry.id   AF-A0A3R9HYW9-F1
#
_cell.length_a   1.000
_cell.length_b   1.000
_cell.length_c   1.000
_cell.angle_alpha   90.00
_cell.angle_beta   90.00
_cell.angle_gamma   90.00
#
_symmetry.space_group_name_H-M   'P 1'
#
loop_
_entity.id
_entity.type
_entity.pdbx_description
1 polymer ?
#
loop_
_entity_poly.entity_id
_entity_poly.type
_entity_poly.pdbx_seq_one_letter_code
_entity_poly.pdbx_strand_id
1 'polypeptide(L)'
;MTQEWFESADLEKKSPQTKSENQPDQPETSETVETEPQASEETPILSKESETHEEEAPQIMEETQTEEEGEGKAEEERSQENSVKEKSILSKALESPYIPDIDPRKTARFKEEISLFWTWLLDAIQEPTASKTRDQKHRYSVFALLTLLSSINLFFSIYHIKRFYYGYMVSIANSSPNQLPPLDLFAGLSILVASALFYFSIILGGFTVRRVLDQESDFTFQEAFNRYSRLFAIPLVLTALASFFALFGGLRFAGILTLLSMAIFALGNLFVISKPSKTSSLDPFYRFLLAVLLDGAILLPFFIAELALTVDYLRILTFF
;
A
#
# COMPACT_ATOMS: atom_id res chain seq x y z
N MET A 1 -64.55 -22.16 60.22
CA MET A 1 -63.89 -21.43 61.31
C MET A 1 -63.64 -20.03 60.80
N THR A 2 -64.20 -19.05 61.49
CA THR A 2 -64.31 -17.62 61.18
C THR A 2 -63.07 -16.82 61.60
N GLN A 3 -63.05 -15.55 61.18
CA GLN A 3 -62.33 -14.38 61.74
C GLN A 3 -61.05 -13.96 61.00
N GLU A 4 -61.00 -12.79 60.37
CA GLU A 4 -61.10 -11.39 60.85
C GLU A 4 -59.75 -10.84 61.36
N TRP A 5 -59.35 -9.72 60.76
CA TRP A 5 -58.82 -8.50 61.39
C TRP A 5 -57.36 -8.36 61.85
N PHE A 6 -56.74 -7.25 61.36
CA PHE A 6 -55.84 -6.27 62.00
C PHE A 6 -54.53 -6.82 62.62
N GLU A 7 -53.44 -6.10 62.91
CA GLU A 7 -53.12 -4.71 63.28
C GLU A 7 -51.57 -4.66 63.29
N SER A 8 -50.87 -3.59 62.88
CA SER A 8 -50.32 -2.52 63.74
C SER A 8 -49.55 -1.57 62.80
N ALA A 9 -49.80 -0.26 62.69
CA ALA A 9 -49.47 0.81 63.66
C ALA A 9 -47.97 0.77 64.04
N ASP A 10 -47.17 1.84 64.08
CA ASP A 10 -47.24 3.27 63.76
C ASP A 10 -45.80 3.82 64.02
N LEU A 11 -45.59 5.12 63.88
CA LEU A 11 -44.45 5.93 64.35
C LEU A 11 -43.31 6.15 63.34
N GLU A 12 -43.29 7.21 62.53
CA GLU A 12 -43.35 8.67 62.79
C GLU A 12 -41.95 9.33 62.92
N LYS A 13 -41.65 10.15 61.89
CA LYS A 13 -40.93 11.44 61.85
C LYS A 13 -39.41 11.57 62.09
N LYS A 14 -38.85 12.22 61.04
CA LYS A 14 -38.07 13.47 61.00
C LYS A 14 -36.55 13.41 61.04
N SER A 15 -35.97 13.67 59.86
CA SER A 15 -34.75 14.45 59.57
C SER A 15 -34.89 15.93 60.06
N PRO A 16 -33.93 16.87 59.89
CA PRO A 16 -32.54 16.82 59.36
C PRO A 16 -31.49 17.70 60.12
N GLN A 17 -30.23 17.67 59.62
CA GLN A 17 -29.31 18.82 59.41
C GLN A 17 -28.19 19.19 60.43
N THR A 18 -27.00 19.42 59.84
CA THR A 18 -25.95 20.42 60.17
C THR A 18 -24.76 19.98 61.06
N LYS A 19 -23.53 20.00 60.54
CA LYS A 19 -22.56 21.13 60.68
C LYS A 19 -21.16 20.79 60.12
N SER A 20 -20.60 21.80 59.44
CA SER A 20 -19.23 21.98 58.94
C SER A 20 -18.18 22.12 60.07
N GLU A 21 -16.89 21.93 59.73
CA GLU A 21 -15.78 22.89 59.96
C GLU A 21 -14.47 22.27 60.52
N ASN A 22 -13.35 22.63 59.86
CA ASN A 22 -11.97 22.80 60.33
C ASN A 22 -10.89 21.67 60.24
N GLN A 23 -9.98 21.92 59.27
CA GLN A 23 -8.51 21.76 59.19
C GLN A 23 -7.72 22.15 60.48
N PRO A 24 -6.36 22.18 60.52
CA PRO A 24 -5.24 21.38 59.93
C PRO A 24 -4.24 20.90 61.02
N ASP A 25 -3.15 20.18 60.67
CA ASP A 25 -1.74 20.49 61.09
C ASP A 25 -0.72 19.33 60.87
N GLN A 26 0.44 19.70 60.27
CA GLN A 26 1.76 19.03 60.24
C GLN A 26 2.53 19.29 61.58
N PRO A 27 3.84 18.95 61.84
CA PRO A 27 4.96 18.39 61.04
C PRO A 27 5.70 17.20 61.74
N GLU A 28 6.73 16.53 61.19
CA GLU A 28 8.20 16.74 61.44
C GLU A 28 9.01 15.79 60.50
N THR A 29 9.88 16.31 59.60
CA THR A 29 11.38 16.32 59.61
C THR A 29 12.10 14.98 59.91
N SER A 30 12.97 14.42 59.05
CA SER A 30 14.30 14.97 58.71
C SER A 30 14.95 14.36 57.44
N GLU A 31 15.55 15.25 56.64
CA GLU A 31 16.79 15.25 55.80
C GLU A 31 17.45 13.91 55.39
N THR A 32 17.88 13.75 54.11
CA THR A 32 19.20 14.19 53.61
C THR A 32 19.28 14.12 52.05
N VAL A 33 19.54 15.27 51.37
CA VAL A 33 20.54 15.58 50.29
C VAL A 33 20.69 14.60 49.11
N GLU A 34 20.83 14.92 47.81
CA GLU A 34 20.91 16.10 46.92
C GLU A 34 20.75 15.52 45.48
N THR A 35 19.88 16.05 44.62
CA THR A 35 20.14 16.97 43.48
C THR A 35 20.31 16.30 42.10
N GLU A 36 19.29 16.53 41.26
CA GLU A 36 19.19 16.74 39.79
C GLU A 36 20.18 16.13 38.78
N PRO A 37 19.70 15.83 37.55
CA PRO A 37 20.08 16.76 36.45
C PRO A 37 19.00 16.99 35.37
N GLN A 38 18.99 18.20 34.82
CA GLN A 38 18.49 18.52 33.47
C GLN A 38 19.63 18.99 32.55
N ALA A 39 19.42 18.70 31.26
CA ALA A 39 19.84 19.44 30.06
C ALA A 39 21.21 19.19 29.39
N SER A 40 21.09 18.83 28.10
CA SER A 40 21.82 19.27 26.90
C SER A 40 23.27 18.86 26.59
N GLU A 41 23.41 18.48 25.31
CA GLU A 41 24.47 18.77 24.34
C GLU A 41 25.85 18.04 24.38
N GLU A 42 26.10 17.45 23.21
CA GLU A 42 27.34 17.42 22.42
C GLU A 42 28.59 16.70 22.95
N THR A 43 28.99 15.72 22.14
CA THR A 43 30.23 14.96 22.23
C THR A 43 31.28 15.59 21.30
N PRO A 44 32.47 15.93 21.79
CA PRO A 44 33.67 16.02 20.96
C PRO A 44 34.55 14.79 21.20
N ILE A 45 35.28 14.34 20.18
CA ILE A 45 36.73 14.09 20.23
C ILE A 45 37.27 13.67 18.84
N LEU A 46 38.26 14.44 18.46
CA LEU A 46 39.29 14.39 17.41
C LEU A 46 40.05 13.05 17.29
N SER A 47 40.43 12.64 16.06
CA SER A 47 41.80 12.23 15.68
C SER A 47 41.96 12.07 14.16
N LYS A 48 43.17 12.39 13.69
CA LYS A 48 43.64 12.72 12.34
C LYS A 48 44.83 11.81 12.01
N GLU A 49 44.94 11.31 10.77
CA GLU A 49 46.18 10.87 10.06
C GLU A 49 45.71 10.45 8.63
N SER A 50 45.81 11.27 7.57
CA SER A 50 46.95 11.52 6.64
C SER A 50 47.42 10.29 5.85
N GLU A 51 47.17 10.26 4.52
CA GLU A 51 48.21 10.05 3.49
C GLU A 51 47.72 10.35 2.04
N THR A 52 48.60 11.05 1.33
CA THR A 52 48.67 11.67 -0.02
C THR A 52 48.68 10.63 -1.16
N HIS A 53 47.90 10.74 -2.27
CA HIS A 53 48.06 11.47 -3.56
C HIS A 53 49.07 10.89 -4.59
N GLU A 54 48.70 11.08 -5.89
CA GLU A 54 49.42 10.87 -7.19
C GLU A 54 49.15 9.53 -7.90
N GLU A 55 48.47 9.45 -9.07
CA GLU A 55 48.64 10.05 -10.41
C GLU A 55 49.77 9.41 -11.24
N GLU A 56 49.41 8.60 -12.26
CA GLU A 56 50.15 8.47 -13.54
C GLU A 56 49.39 7.55 -14.55
N ALA A 57 49.05 8.11 -15.71
CA ALA A 57 49.05 7.46 -17.04
C ALA A 57 50.31 8.00 -17.79
N PRO A 58 50.77 7.57 -19.00
CA PRO A 58 50.07 6.93 -20.14
C PRO A 58 50.94 5.96 -21.01
N GLN A 59 50.46 5.55 -22.21
CA GLN A 59 51.16 5.20 -23.50
C GLN A 59 50.31 4.17 -24.30
N ILE A 60 49.63 4.47 -25.43
CA ILE A 60 49.99 4.76 -26.84
C ILE A 60 50.78 3.65 -27.57
N MET A 61 50.18 3.05 -28.63
CA MET A 61 50.86 2.70 -29.91
C MET A 61 49.85 2.37 -31.04
N GLU A 62 49.95 3.09 -32.17
CA GLU A 62 49.47 2.77 -33.53
C GLU A 62 50.22 1.52 -34.07
N GLU A 63 49.91 0.81 -35.18
CA GLU A 63 49.60 1.27 -36.54
C GLU A 63 49.37 0.02 -37.45
N THR A 64 48.74 0.22 -38.60
CA THR A 64 49.06 -0.37 -39.94
C THR A 64 47.88 -1.04 -40.68
N GLN A 65 47.49 -0.39 -41.77
CA GLN A 65 46.64 -0.85 -42.87
C GLN A 65 47.47 -1.62 -43.91
N THR A 66 46.83 -2.51 -44.68
CA THR A 66 47.22 -2.78 -46.08
C THR A 66 46.00 -3.25 -46.88
N GLU A 67 45.73 -2.55 -47.98
CA GLU A 67 44.70 -2.81 -49.01
C GLU A 67 45.21 -3.71 -50.16
N GLU A 68 44.28 -4.40 -50.83
CA GLU A 68 44.12 -4.63 -52.30
C GLU A 68 43.22 -5.89 -52.47
N GLU A 69 41.92 -5.80 -52.78
CA GLU A 69 41.21 -5.47 -54.03
C GLU A 69 41.13 -6.62 -55.07
N GLY A 70 39.90 -6.94 -55.51
CA GLY A 70 39.64 -7.97 -56.53
C GLY A 70 38.18 -8.45 -56.67
N GLU A 71 37.33 -7.57 -57.20
CA GLU A 71 36.11 -7.77 -58.03
C GLU A 71 35.19 -9.01 -57.89
N GLY A 72 33.88 -8.74 -57.77
CA GLY A 72 32.86 -9.53 -58.47
C GLY A 72 31.46 -9.59 -57.86
N LYS A 73 30.49 -9.03 -58.61
CA LYS A 73 29.01 -9.23 -58.57
C LYS A 73 28.15 -8.33 -57.68
N ALA A 74 27.67 -7.28 -58.34
CA ALA A 74 26.44 -6.55 -58.08
C ALA A 74 25.20 -7.47 -58.10
N GLU A 75 24.44 -7.49 -57.01
CA GLU A 75 22.98 -7.72 -56.97
C GLU A 75 22.44 -7.63 -55.51
N GLU A 76 22.70 -6.56 -54.77
CA GLU A 76 22.06 -6.41 -53.43
C GLU A 76 21.89 -4.95 -52.93
N GLU A 77 21.95 -3.97 -53.83
CA GLU A 77 22.09 -2.56 -53.44
C GLU A 77 20.80 -1.84 -53.00
N ARG A 78 19.62 -2.49 -53.05
CA ARG A 78 18.35 -1.78 -52.75
C ARG A 78 17.82 -1.96 -51.33
N SER A 79 18.35 -2.92 -50.56
CA SER A 79 17.86 -3.21 -49.21
C SER A 79 18.77 -2.68 -48.10
N GLN A 80 20.04 -2.38 -48.40
CA GLN A 80 20.99 -1.85 -47.41
C GLN A 80 20.90 -0.33 -47.22
N GLU A 81 20.45 0.45 -48.21
CA GLU A 81 20.40 1.91 -48.07
C GLU A 81 19.42 2.37 -46.97
N ASN A 82 18.30 1.66 -46.80
CA ASN A 82 17.33 1.96 -45.74
C ASN A 82 17.81 1.50 -44.35
N SER A 83 18.50 0.36 -44.26
CA SER A 83 19.06 -0.12 -42.99
C SER A 83 20.22 0.75 -42.50
N VAL A 84 21.06 1.26 -43.42
CA VAL A 84 22.16 2.18 -43.09
C VAL A 84 21.63 3.56 -42.72
N LYS A 85 20.58 4.08 -43.40
CA LYS A 85 19.90 5.31 -42.98
C LYS A 85 19.24 5.14 -41.61
N GLU A 86 18.47 4.09 -41.34
CA GLU A 86 17.85 3.86 -40.03
C GLU A 86 18.88 3.66 -38.91
N LYS A 87 19.96 2.88 -39.16
CA LYS A 87 21.07 2.76 -38.19
C LYS A 87 21.79 4.08 -37.99
N SER A 88 21.96 4.91 -39.02
CA SER A 88 22.59 6.23 -38.89
C SER A 88 21.70 7.23 -38.12
N ILE A 89 20.38 7.12 -38.23
CA ILE A 89 19.43 7.96 -37.50
C ILE A 89 19.35 7.50 -36.04
N LEU A 90 19.38 6.18 -35.78
CA LEU A 90 19.46 5.62 -34.43
C LEU A 90 20.82 5.91 -33.78
N SER A 91 21.94 5.76 -34.49
CA SER A 91 23.27 6.05 -33.96
C SER A 91 23.46 7.54 -33.70
N LYS A 92 22.91 8.42 -34.56
CA LYS A 92 22.89 9.87 -34.35
C LYS A 92 21.95 10.30 -33.22
N ALA A 93 20.90 9.52 -32.94
CA ALA A 93 20.05 9.69 -31.75
C ALA A 93 20.69 9.14 -30.46
N LEU A 94 21.61 8.17 -30.58
CA LEU A 94 22.40 7.60 -29.48
C LEU A 94 23.69 8.38 -29.18
N GLU A 95 24.26 9.10 -30.16
CA GLU A 95 25.46 9.96 -30.02
C GLU A 95 25.15 11.36 -29.50
N SER A 96 23.89 11.78 -29.48
CA SER A 96 23.49 12.99 -28.76
C SER A 96 23.07 12.59 -27.36
N PRO A 97 23.79 13.02 -26.31
CA PRO A 97 23.25 12.99 -24.96
C PRO A 97 22.13 14.04 -24.90
N TYR A 98 20.97 13.71 -25.47
CA TYR A 98 19.74 14.41 -25.18
C TYR A 98 19.37 14.02 -23.76
N ILE A 99 20.06 14.64 -22.80
CA ILE A 99 19.56 14.75 -21.44
C ILE A 99 18.24 15.50 -21.62
N PRO A 100 17.06 14.86 -21.45
CA PRO A 100 15.84 15.64 -21.38
C PRO A 100 16.10 16.69 -20.31
N ASP A 101 15.93 17.97 -20.66
CA ASP A 101 16.13 19.06 -19.72
C ASP A 101 15.05 18.92 -18.63
N ILE A 102 15.38 18.13 -17.61
CA ILE A 102 14.53 17.86 -16.47
C ILE A 102 14.53 19.18 -15.71
N ASP A 103 13.51 19.99 -15.97
CA ASP A 103 13.31 21.27 -15.30
C ASP A 103 13.51 21.05 -13.79
N PRO A 104 14.59 21.57 -13.18
CA PRO A 104 14.93 21.29 -11.80
C PRO A 104 13.82 21.75 -10.85
N ARG A 105 12.94 22.67 -11.29
CA ARG A 105 11.76 23.11 -10.55
C ARG A 105 10.66 22.05 -10.51
N LYS A 106 10.53 21.21 -11.53
CA LYS A 106 9.56 20.10 -11.55
C LYS A 106 10.03 18.96 -10.65
N THR A 107 11.32 18.64 -10.69
CA THR A 107 11.92 17.63 -9.80
C THR A 107 11.88 18.06 -8.34
N ALA A 108 12.15 19.34 -8.04
CA ALA A 108 12.02 19.88 -6.70
C ALA A 108 10.58 19.78 -6.17
N ARG A 109 9.58 20.13 -6.99
CA ARG A 109 8.16 19.99 -6.65
C ARG A 109 7.75 18.54 -6.43
N PHE A 110 8.18 17.62 -7.28
CA PHE A 110 7.88 16.20 -7.12
C PHE A 110 8.51 15.61 -5.85
N LYS A 111 9.75 16.00 -5.53
CA LYS A 111 10.42 15.60 -4.28
C LYS A 111 9.68 16.14 -3.05
N GLU A 112 9.18 17.38 -3.11
CA GLU A 112 8.35 17.96 -2.07
C GLU A 112 7.04 17.17 -1.90
N GLU A 113 6.36 16.84 -2.99
CA GLU A 113 5.13 16.03 -2.95
C GLU A 113 5.36 14.63 -2.38
N ILE A 114 6.47 13.97 -2.71
CA ILE A 114 6.85 12.69 -2.11
C ILE A 114 7.10 12.85 -0.61
N SER A 115 7.81 13.90 -0.20
CA SER A 115 8.10 14.15 1.21
C SER A 115 6.80 14.38 2.00
N LEU A 116 5.90 15.19 1.47
CA LEU A 116 4.59 15.45 2.07
C LEU A 116 3.74 14.17 2.15
N PHE A 117 3.74 13.36 1.08
CA PHE A 117 3.07 12.07 1.07
C PHE A 117 3.67 11.12 2.10
N TRP A 118 5.00 11.07 2.23
CA TRP A 118 5.68 10.21 3.20
C TRP A 118 5.38 10.61 4.64
N THR A 119 5.41 11.90 4.96
CA THR A 119 5.04 12.40 6.28
C THR A 119 3.58 12.07 6.61
N TRP A 120 2.69 12.23 5.64
CA TRP A 120 1.28 11.88 5.78
C TRP A 120 1.08 10.37 5.94
N LEU A 121 1.84 9.56 5.21
CA LEU A 121 1.74 8.10 5.26
C LEU A 121 2.16 7.57 6.64
N LEU A 122 3.25 8.10 7.20
CA LEU A 122 3.70 7.75 8.55
C LEU A 122 2.67 8.12 9.61
N ASP A 123 2.09 9.32 9.51
CA ASP A 123 0.99 9.77 10.38
C ASP A 123 -0.24 8.85 10.25
N ALA A 124 -0.62 8.48 9.03
CA ALA A 124 -1.74 7.58 8.77
C ALA A 124 -1.50 6.15 9.28
N ILE A 125 -0.26 5.66 9.32
CA ILE A 125 0.10 4.36 9.89
C ILE A 125 0.01 4.37 11.41
N GLN A 126 0.39 5.48 12.06
CA GLN A 126 0.27 5.62 13.51
C GLN A 126 -1.19 5.73 13.93
N GLU A 127 -2.01 6.44 13.15
CA GLU A 127 -3.43 6.64 13.43
C GLU A 127 -4.34 6.19 12.27
N PRO A 128 -4.44 4.88 11.99
CA PRO A 128 -5.17 4.36 10.84
C PRO A 128 -6.69 4.54 10.95
N THR A 129 -7.21 4.74 12.16
CA THR A 129 -8.66 4.82 12.44
C THR A 129 -9.16 6.22 12.83
N ALA A 130 -8.28 7.24 12.89
CA ALA A 130 -8.74 8.55 13.35
C ALA A 130 -9.68 9.21 12.32
N SER A 131 -10.78 9.76 12.83
CA SER A 131 -11.84 10.38 12.04
C SER A 131 -11.57 11.83 11.66
N LYS A 132 -10.50 12.45 12.18
CA LYS A 132 -10.25 13.89 12.04
C LYS A 132 -9.16 14.11 10.99
N THR A 133 -9.55 14.05 9.73
CA THR A 133 -8.61 14.17 8.61
C THR A 133 -8.31 15.64 8.31
N ARG A 134 -7.10 16.08 8.64
CA ARG A 134 -6.61 17.42 8.31
C ARG A 134 -6.19 17.56 6.84
N ASP A 135 -5.89 16.45 6.17
CA ASP A 135 -5.31 16.44 4.82
C ASP A 135 -6.15 15.67 3.79
N GLN A 136 -6.84 16.42 2.94
CA GLN A 136 -7.65 15.88 1.84
C GLN A 136 -6.84 15.57 0.57
N LYS A 137 -5.54 15.89 0.55
CA LYS A 137 -4.73 15.92 -0.68
C LYS A 137 -4.30 14.53 -1.16
N HIS A 138 -3.97 13.62 -0.23
CA HIS A 138 -3.34 12.33 -0.57
C HIS A 138 -4.32 11.17 -0.82
N ARG A 139 -5.63 11.42 -0.69
CA ARG A 139 -6.65 10.36 -0.75
C ARG A 139 -6.61 9.56 -2.06
N TYR A 140 -6.59 10.25 -3.21
CA TYR A 140 -6.56 9.61 -4.53
C TYR A 140 -5.20 8.98 -4.82
N SER A 141 -4.11 9.57 -4.31
CA SER A 141 -2.76 9.03 -4.45
C SER A 141 -2.64 7.67 -3.79
N VAL A 142 -3.17 7.48 -2.57
CA VAL A 142 -3.15 6.17 -1.90
C VAL A 142 -3.90 5.11 -2.67
N PHE A 143 -5.13 5.43 -3.11
CA PHE A 143 -5.92 4.50 -3.89
C PHE A 143 -5.20 4.09 -5.19
N ALA A 144 -4.65 5.07 -5.92
CA ALA A 144 -3.91 4.83 -7.15
C ALA A 144 -2.64 4.01 -6.91
N LEU A 145 -1.83 4.36 -5.90
CA LEU A 145 -0.62 3.61 -5.56
C LEU A 145 -0.93 2.19 -5.10
N LEU A 146 -1.94 2.01 -4.23
CA LEU A 146 -2.33 0.69 -3.74
C LEU A 146 -2.78 -0.20 -4.89
N THR A 147 -3.61 0.33 -5.77
CA THR A 147 -4.09 -0.36 -6.97
C THR A 147 -2.92 -0.74 -7.90
N LEU A 148 -2.02 0.20 -8.15
CA LEU A 148 -0.85 -0.02 -9.00
C LEU A 148 0.07 -1.09 -8.41
N LEU A 149 0.44 -0.97 -7.13
CA LEU A 149 1.32 -1.91 -6.44
C LEU A 149 0.70 -3.30 -6.34
N SER A 150 -0.61 -3.38 -6.07
CA SER A 150 -1.35 -4.66 -6.07
C SER A 150 -1.33 -5.31 -7.45
N SER A 151 -1.57 -4.54 -8.52
CA SER A 151 -1.54 -5.06 -9.88
C SER A 151 -0.15 -5.56 -10.30
N ILE A 152 0.91 -4.84 -9.92
CA ILE A 152 2.31 -5.24 -10.12
C ILE A 152 2.57 -6.55 -9.36
N ASN A 153 2.19 -6.60 -8.09
CA ASN A 153 2.34 -7.78 -7.25
C ASN A 153 1.67 -9.02 -7.87
N LEU A 154 0.41 -8.90 -8.32
CA LEU A 154 -0.32 -9.97 -8.99
C LEU A 154 0.33 -10.37 -10.32
N PHE A 155 0.65 -9.39 -11.19
CA PHE A 155 1.23 -9.65 -12.51
C PHE A 155 2.56 -10.41 -12.39
N PHE A 156 3.49 -9.93 -11.56
CA PHE A 156 4.77 -10.58 -11.37
C PHE A 156 4.65 -11.92 -10.66
N SER A 157 3.69 -12.06 -9.73
CA SER A 157 3.41 -13.35 -9.10
C SER A 157 2.96 -14.38 -10.14
N ILE A 158 1.99 -14.06 -10.99
CA ILE A 158 1.53 -14.93 -12.08
C ILE A 158 2.67 -15.25 -13.05
N TYR A 159 3.47 -14.24 -13.42
CA TYR A 159 4.61 -14.41 -14.31
C TYR A 159 5.63 -15.42 -13.76
N HIS A 160 6.07 -15.24 -12.51
CA HIS A 160 7.05 -16.14 -11.90
C HIS A 160 6.48 -17.53 -11.63
N ILE A 161 5.20 -17.66 -11.27
CA ILE A 161 4.52 -18.95 -11.13
C ILE A 161 4.53 -19.71 -12.47
N LYS A 162 4.17 -19.04 -13.58
CA LYS A 162 4.22 -19.64 -14.92
C LYS A 162 5.63 -20.07 -15.30
N ARG A 163 6.62 -19.20 -15.07
CA ARG A 163 8.01 -19.49 -15.39
C ARG A 163 8.54 -20.68 -14.59
N PHE A 164 8.21 -20.75 -13.29
CA PHE A 164 8.60 -21.86 -12.42
C PHE A 164 7.96 -23.18 -12.87
N TYR A 165 6.66 -23.18 -13.14
CA TYR A 165 5.95 -24.36 -13.62
C TYR A 165 6.51 -24.86 -14.96
N TYR A 166 6.78 -23.96 -15.90
CA TYR A 166 7.36 -24.33 -17.19
C TYR A 166 8.77 -24.91 -17.03
N GLY A 167 9.62 -24.28 -16.21
CA GLY A 167 10.95 -24.81 -15.90
C GLY A 167 10.90 -26.22 -15.30
N TYR A 168 9.91 -26.48 -14.44
CA TYR A 168 9.65 -27.80 -13.89
C TYR A 168 9.16 -28.81 -14.95
N MET A 169 8.28 -28.41 -15.86
CA MET A 169 7.82 -29.30 -16.94
C MET A 169 8.94 -29.64 -17.91
N VAL A 170 9.79 -28.68 -18.28
CA VAL A 170 10.98 -28.93 -19.13
C VAL A 170 11.94 -29.91 -18.46
N SER A 171 12.15 -29.81 -17.14
CA SER A 171 13.07 -30.69 -16.43
C SER A 171 12.56 -32.12 -16.27
N ILE A 172 11.23 -32.33 -16.27
CA ILE A 172 10.63 -33.67 -16.17
C ILE A 172 10.37 -34.29 -17.54
N ALA A 173 9.88 -33.52 -18.50
CA ALA A 173 9.38 -34.05 -19.76
C ALA A 173 10.46 -34.25 -20.84
N ASN A 174 11.73 -33.83 -20.59
CA ASN A 174 12.84 -33.83 -21.58
C ASN A 174 12.45 -33.28 -22.97
N SER A 175 11.39 -32.50 -23.02
CA SER A 175 10.78 -31.93 -24.20
C SER A 175 10.34 -30.53 -23.79
N SER A 176 10.60 -29.57 -24.68
CA SER A 176 10.12 -28.20 -24.49
C SER A 176 8.61 -28.23 -24.67
N PRO A 177 7.78 -27.96 -23.63
CA PRO A 177 6.38 -27.74 -23.86
C PRO A 177 6.22 -26.59 -24.87
N ASN A 178 5.15 -26.60 -25.67
CA ASN A 178 4.83 -25.48 -26.54
C ASN A 178 4.87 -24.18 -25.71
N GLN A 179 5.57 -23.18 -26.24
CA GLN A 179 5.82 -21.90 -25.57
C GLN A 179 4.50 -21.32 -25.06
N LEU A 180 4.39 -21.09 -23.74
CA LEU A 180 3.17 -20.50 -23.18
C LEU A 180 2.92 -19.14 -23.84
N PRO A 181 1.65 -18.79 -24.12
CA PRO A 181 1.34 -17.43 -24.53
C PRO A 181 1.88 -16.47 -23.45
N PRO A 182 2.71 -15.49 -23.84
CA PRO A 182 3.32 -14.56 -22.91
C PRO A 182 2.24 -13.78 -22.15
N LEU A 183 2.55 -13.36 -20.93
CA LEU A 183 1.71 -12.34 -20.27
C LEU A 183 1.86 -11.05 -21.07
N ASP A 184 0.81 -10.72 -21.81
CA ASP A 184 0.78 -9.52 -22.64
C ASP A 184 0.42 -8.28 -21.80
N LEU A 185 0.63 -7.09 -22.37
CA LEU A 185 0.20 -5.82 -21.78
C LEU A 185 -1.30 -5.82 -21.45
N PHE A 186 -2.11 -6.51 -22.24
CA PHE A 186 -3.53 -6.71 -21.97
C PHE A 186 -3.78 -7.43 -20.63
N ALA A 187 -2.93 -8.39 -20.27
CA ALA A 187 -3.00 -9.06 -18.97
C ALA A 187 -2.71 -8.09 -17.82
N GLY A 188 -1.66 -7.27 -17.97
CA GLY A 188 -1.34 -6.21 -17.02
C GLY A 188 -2.49 -5.21 -16.84
N LEU A 189 -3.08 -4.72 -17.94
CA LEU A 189 -4.21 -3.80 -17.91
C LEU A 189 -5.46 -4.43 -17.29
N SER A 190 -5.75 -5.70 -17.61
CA SER A 190 -6.90 -6.41 -17.04
C SER A 190 -6.76 -6.61 -15.54
N ILE A 191 -5.55 -6.98 -15.07
CA ILE A 191 -5.25 -7.09 -13.64
C ILE A 191 -5.37 -5.73 -12.96
N LEU A 192 -4.83 -4.67 -13.56
CA LEU A 192 -4.93 -3.31 -13.03
C LEU A 192 -6.40 -2.88 -12.85
N VAL A 193 -7.24 -3.10 -13.86
CA VAL A 193 -8.67 -2.77 -13.80
C VAL A 193 -9.39 -3.63 -12.75
N ALA A 194 -9.10 -4.94 -12.68
CA ALA A 194 -9.70 -5.82 -11.68
C ALA A 194 -9.35 -5.38 -10.25
N SER A 195 -8.07 -5.10 -9.96
CA SER A 195 -7.65 -4.60 -8.65
C SER A 195 -8.24 -3.22 -8.34
N ALA A 196 -8.35 -2.33 -9.33
CA ALA A 196 -9.00 -1.03 -9.15
C ALA A 196 -10.46 -1.18 -8.72
N LEU A 197 -11.20 -2.06 -9.41
CA LEU A 197 -12.60 -2.34 -9.11
C LEU A 197 -12.76 -3.05 -7.76
N PHE A 198 -11.85 -3.95 -7.40
CA PHE A 198 -11.84 -4.59 -6.09
C PHE A 198 -11.69 -3.56 -4.97
N TYR A 199 -10.65 -2.73 -4.98
CA TYR A 199 -10.48 -1.68 -3.96
C TYR A 199 -11.61 -0.66 -3.96
N PHE A 200 -12.11 -0.29 -5.15
CA PHE A 200 -13.26 0.61 -5.28
C PHE A 200 -14.52 0.01 -4.63
N SER A 201 -14.77 -1.29 -4.83
CA SER A 201 -15.92 -1.99 -4.27
C SER A 201 -15.95 -1.92 -2.74
N ILE A 202 -14.77 -1.94 -2.10
CA ILE A 202 -14.71 -1.87 -0.64
C ILE A 202 -15.07 -0.47 -0.15
N ILE A 203 -14.56 0.58 -0.80
CA ILE A 203 -14.93 1.97 -0.47
C ILE A 203 -16.44 2.17 -0.68
N LEU A 204 -16.97 1.62 -1.78
CA LEU A 204 -18.39 1.68 -2.11
C LEU A 204 -19.25 0.90 -1.11
N GLY A 205 -18.80 -0.27 -0.66
CA GLY A 205 -19.47 -1.07 0.36
C GLY A 205 -19.62 -0.32 1.67
N GLY A 206 -18.51 0.20 2.20
CA GLY A 206 -18.52 1.03 3.40
C GLY A 206 -19.35 2.31 3.29
N PHE A 207 -19.31 2.97 2.14
CA PHE A 207 -20.18 4.12 1.85
C PHE A 207 -21.66 3.71 1.85
N THR A 208 -22.01 2.61 1.20
CA THR A 208 -23.39 2.16 1.07
C THR A 208 -23.96 1.74 2.42
N VAL A 209 -23.18 1.05 3.26
CA VAL A 209 -23.55 0.75 4.64
C VAL A 209 -23.90 2.05 5.39
N ARG A 210 -23.02 3.05 5.37
CA ARG A 210 -23.28 4.32 6.08
C ARG A 210 -24.47 5.10 5.51
N ARG A 211 -24.65 5.06 4.19
CA ARG A 211 -25.69 5.85 3.52
C ARG A 211 -27.07 5.23 3.62
N VAL A 212 -27.17 3.90 3.50
CA VAL A 212 -28.42 3.14 3.44
C VAL A 212 -28.82 2.65 4.82
N LEU A 213 -27.89 2.05 5.56
CA LEU A 213 -28.21 1.42 6.84
C LEU A 213 -28.24 2.42 7.99
N ASP A 214 -27.26 3.32 8.00
CA ASP A 214 -27.09 4.30 9.08
C ASP A 214 -27.85 5.61 8.84
N GLN A 215 -28.44 5.75 7.66
CA GLN A 215 -29.18 6.94 7.22
C GLN A 215 -28.40 8.25 7.39
N GLU A 216 -27.06 8.19 7.38
CA GLU A 216 -26.20 9.38 7.46
C GLU A 216 -26.26 10.14 6.13
N SER A 217 -27.21 11.07 5.99
CA SER A 217 -27.41 11.82 4.76
C SER A 217 -26.28 12.81 4.46
N ASP A 218 -25.58 13.29 5.51
CA ASP A 218 -24.44 14.20 5.41
C ASP A 218 -23.14 13.49 4.99
N PHE A 219 -23.11 12.16 5.03
CA PHE A 219 -21.92 11.38 4.69
C PHE A 219 -21.75 11.31 3.17
N THR A 220 -20.74 12.01 2.65
CA THR A 220 -20.45 12.05 1.21
C THR A 220 -19.50 10.93 0.80
N PHE A 221 -19.53 10.54 -0.48
CA PHE A 221 -18.59 9.56 -1.02
C PHE A 221 -17.12 10.01 -0.89
N GLN A 222 -16.87 11.33 -0.96
CA GLN A 222 -15.54 11.90 -0.75
C GLN A 222 -15.02 11.68 0.67
N GLU A 223 -15.92 11.69 1.66
CA GLU A 223 -15.58 11.41 3.07
C GLU A 223 -15.30 9.92 3.27
N ALA A 224 -16.06 9.04 2.62
CA ALA A 224 -15.76 7.61 2.58
C ALA A 224 -14.36 7.36 2.03
N PHE A 225 -14.07 7.91 0.85
CA PHE A 225 -12.78 7.75 0.18
C PHE A 225 -11.61 8.24 1.05
N ASN A 226 -11.80 9.37 1.72
CA ASN A 226 -10.83 9.93 2.66
C ASN A 226 -10.59 9.02 3.88
N ARG A 227 -11.66 8.51 4.51
CA ARG A 227 -11.56 7.59 5.63
C ARG A 227 -10.88 6.28 5.26
N TYR A 228 -11.25 5.71 4.12
CA TYR A 228 -10.62 4.49 3.60
C TYR A 228 -9.16 4.74 3.19
N SER A 229 -8.79 5.93 2.71
CA SER A 229 -7.39 6.22 2.36
C SER A 229 -6.43 6.12 3.55
N ARG A 230 -6.84 6.54 4.76
CA ARG A 230 -6.07 6.30 6.00
C ARG A 230 -6.04 4.83 6.38
N LEU A 231 -7.18 4.14 6.25
CA LEU A 231 -7.26 2.71 6.53
C LEU A 231 -6.36 1.87 5.60
N PHE A 232 -6.19 2.32 4.36
CA PHE A 232 -5.32 1.71 3.36
C PHE A 232 -3.83 1.97 3.60
N ALA A 233 -3.43 2.83 4.54
CA ALA A 233 -2.02 3.16 4.76
C ALA A 233 -1.16 1.94 5.14
N ILE A 234 -1.64 1.10 6.06
CA ILE A 234 -0.93 -0.13 6.46
C ILE A 234 -0.94 -1.16 5.30
N PRO A 235 -2.09 -1.51 4.70
CA PRO A 235 -2.13 -2.34 3.49
C PRO A 235 -1.24 -1.85 2.36
N LEU A 236 -1.10 -0.53 2.17
CA LEU A 236 -0.25 0.07 1.15
C LEU A 236 1.22 -0.31 1.35
N VAL A 237 1.74 -0.18 2.57
CA VAL A 237 3.13 -0.54 2.88
C VAL A 237 3.36 -2.04 2.71
N LEU A 238 2.44 -2.87 3.21
CA LEU A 238 2.52 -4.32 3.06
C LEU A 238 2.50 -4.74 1.59
N THR A 239 1.63 -4.13 0.79
CA THR A 239 1.50 -4.39 -0.65
C THR A 239 2.71 -3.87 -1.42
N ALA A 240 3.30 -2.74 -1.01
CA ALA A 240 4.56 -2.25 -1.56
C ALA A 240 5.69 -3.27 -1.34
N LEU A 241 5.86 -3.77 -0.11
CA LEU A 241 6.83 -4.82 0.20
C LEU A 241 6.52 -6.12 -0.57
N ALA A 242 5.25 -6.52 -0.66
CA ALA A 242 4.85 -7.70 -1.41
C ALA A 242 5.24 -7.58 -2.89
N SER A 243 4.95 -6.42 -3.50
CA SER A 243 5.30 -6.13 -4.89
C SER A 243 6.81 -6.16 -5.13
N PHE A 244 7.61 -5.66 -4.18
CA PHE A 244 9.07 -5.75 -4.23
C PHE A 244 9.54 -7.21 -4.28
N PHE A 245 9.04 -8.08 -3.39
CA PHE A 245 9.39 -9.50 -3.44
C PHE A 245 8.88 -10.19 -4.71
N ALA A 246 7.68 -9.85 -5.18
CA ALA A 246 7.12 -10.41 -6.40
C ALA A 246 7.98 -10.07 -7.63
N LEU A 247 8.49 -8.84 -7.73
CA LEU A 247 9.38 -8.41 -8.81
C LEU A 247 10.61 -9.34 -8.93
N PHE A 248 11.26 -9.67 -7.81
CA PHE A 248 12.45 -10.52 -7.77
C PHE A 248 12.17 -12.03 -7.71
N GLY A 249 10.91 -12.46 -7.80
CA GLY A 249 10.54 -13.89 -7.78
C GLY A 249 10.42 -14.49 -6.37
N GLY A 250 10.39 -13.67 -5.32
CA GLY A 250 10.15 -14.05 -3.93
C GLY A 250 8.69 -14.40 -3.63
N LEU A 251 8.10 -15.34 -4.38
CA LEU A 251 6.67 -15.69 -4.35
C LEU A 251 6.14 -16.01 -2.95
N ARG A 252 6.93 -16.68 -2.11
CA ARG A 252 6.53 -17.04 -0.73
C ARG A 252 6.33 -15.79 0.13
N PHE A 253 7.31 -14.88 0.10
CA PHE A 253 7.26 -13.63 0.85
C PHE A 253 6.16 -12.71 0.30
N ALA A 254 6.06 -12.58 -1.02
CA ALA A 254 4.99 -11.84 -1.68
C ALA A 254 3.61 -12.36 -1.28
N GLY A 255 3.39 -13.68 -1.33
CA GLY A 255 2.14 -14.32 -0.93
C GLY A 255 1.77 -14.08 0.53
N ILE A 256 2.72 -14.28 1.45
CA ILE A 256 2.49 -14.05 2.89
C ILE A 256 2.14 -12.58 3.17
N LEU A 257 2.89 -11.64 2.58
CA LEU A 257 2.63 -10.20 2.76
C LEU A 257 1.29 -9.78 2.14
N THR A 258 0.91 -10.37 1.01
CA THR A 258 -0.40 -10.12 0.37
C THR A 258 -1.54 -10.62 1.25
N LEU A 259 -1.43 -11.84 1.81
CA LEU A 259 -2.42 -12.38 2.73
C LEU A 259 -2.51 -11.55 4.02
N LEU A 260 -1.37 -11.11 4.56
CA LEU A 260 -1.33 -10.26 5.74
C LEU A 260 -1.95 -8.88 5.47
N SER A 261 -1.64 -8.27 4.31
CA SER A 261 -2.25 -7.02 3.83
C SER A 261 -3.76 -7.15 3.76
N MET A 262 -4.25 -8.22 3.14
CA MET A 262 -5.69 -8.47 2.97
C MET A 262 -6.38 -8.76 4.31
N ALA A 263 -5.73 -9.47 5.24
CA ALA A 263 -6.26 -9.72 6.58
C ALA A 263 -6.39 -8.43 7.40
N ILE A 264 -5.32 -7.63 7.48
CA ILE A 264 -5.33 -6.35 8.21
C ILE A 264 -6.39 -5.42 7.61
N PHE A 265 -6.48 -5.39 6.28
CA PHE A 265 -7.47 -4.61 5.60
C PHE A 265 -8.91 -5.06 5.90
N ALA A 266 -9.19 -6.37 5.84
CA ALA A 266 -10.50 -6.92 6.17
C ALA A 266 -10.92 -6.60 7.61
N LEU A 267 -9.99 -6.68 8.57
CA LEU A 267 -10.21 -6.26 9.96
C LEU A 267 -10.55 -4.76 10.04
N GLY A 268 -9.80 -3.93 9.31
CA GLY A 268 -10.05 -2.50 9.22
C GLY A 268 -11.44 -2.17 8.65
N ASN A 269 -11.82 -2.84 7.55
CA ASN A 269 -13.12 -2.65 6.92
C ASN A 269 -14.26 -3.06 7.87
N LEU A 270 -14.10 -4.21 8.55
CA LEU A 270 -15.04 -4.68 9.54
C LEU A 270 -15.19 -3.70 10.71
N PHE A 271 -14.09 -3.07 11.16
CA PHE A 271 -14.14 -2.03 12.19
C PHE A 271 -14.89 -0.77 11.75
N VAL A 272 -14.73 -0.34 10.49
CA VAL A 272 -15.44 0.83 9.95
C VAL A 272 -16.95 0.61 9.89
N ILE A 273 -17.35 -0.61 9.56
CA ILE A 273 -18.74 -1.06 9.37
C ILE A 273 -19.39 -1.47 10.70
N SER A 274 -18.62 -1.90 11.70
CA SER A 274 -19.16 -2.28 13.01
C SER A 274 -19.59 -1.08 13.85
N LYS A 275 -18.96 0.09 13.67
CA LYS A 275 -19.21 1.25 14.52
C LYS A 275 -20.59 1.88 14.22
N PRO A 276 -21.53 1.89 15.20
CA PRO A 276 -22.84 2.54 15.06
C PRO A 276 -22.74 4.03 14.73
N SER A 277 -23.57 4.52 13.80
CA SER A 277 -23.83 5.95 13.65
C SER A 277 -24.74 6.45 14.77
N LYS A 278 -24.72 7.76 15.02
CA LYS A 278 -25.63 8.38 16.01
C LYS A 278 -27.10 8.37 15.59
N THR A 279 -27.37 8.10 14.31
CA THR A 279 -28.68 8.21 13.66
C THR A 279 -29.35 6.86 13.42
N SER A 280 -28.66 5.74 13.63
CA SER A 280 -29.22 4.41 13.41
C SER A 280 -30.35 4.10 14.39
N SER A 281 -31.55 3.87 13.88
CA SER A 281 -32.72 3.43 14.66
C SER A 281 -32.78 1.92 14.88
N LEU A 282 -31.89 1.15 14.24
CA LEU A 282 -31.84 -0.30 14.33
C LEU A 282 -31.06 -0.76 15.57
N ASP A 283 -31.47 -1.91 16.11
CA ASP A 283 -30.73 -2.59 17.17
C ASP A 283 -29.28 -2.90 16.72
N PRO A 284 -28.28 -2.72 17.60
CA PRO A 284 -26.86 -2.85 17.23
C PRO A 284 -26.49 -4.20 16.60
N PHE A 285 -27.09 -5.30 17.04
CA PHE A 285 -26.77 -6.63 16.52
C PHE A 285 -27.31 -6.81 15.10
N TYR A 286 -28.60 -6.52 14.88
CA TYR A 286 -29.22 -6.63 13.56
C TYR A 286 -28.61 -5.66 12.57
N ARG A 287 -28.27 -4.44 13.01
CA ARG A 287 -27.54 -3.48 12.21
C ARG A 287 -26.20 -4.04 11.77
N PHE A 288 -25.39 -4.56 12.69
CA PHE A 288 -24.09 -5.12 12.36
C PHE A 288 -24.19 -6.26 11.32
N LEU A 289 -25.11 -7.20 11.52
CA LEU A 289 -25.33 -8.30 10.58
C LEU A 289 -25.71 -7.79 9.18
N LEU A 290 -26.64 -6.84 9.10
CA LEU A 290 -27.06 -6.25 7.84
C LEU A 290 -25.94 -5.44 7.17
N ALA A 291 -25.11 -4.79 7.97
CA ALA A 291 -23.94 -4.05 7.50
C ALA A 291 -22.92 -4.97 6.83
N VAL A 292 -22.61 -6.11 7.46
CA VAL A 292 -21.71 -7.14 6.91
C VAL A 292 -22.30 -7.77 5.64
N LEU A 293 -23.60 -8.06 5.63
CA LEU A 293 -24.26 -8.63 4.45
C LEU A 293 -24.28 -7.66 3.27
N LEU A 294 -24.59 -6.38 3.52
CA LEU A 294 -24.65 -5.35 2.49
C LEU A 294 -23.27 -5.05 1.91
N ASP A 295 -22.25 -4.90 2.77
CA ASP A 295 -20.87 -4.72 2.33
C ASP A 295 -20.37 -5.94 1.56
N GLY A 296 -20.63 -7.14 2.07
CA GLY A 296 -20.30 -8.39 1.40
C GLY A 296 -20.98 -8.54 0.05
N ALA A 297 -22.27 -8.17 -0.08
CA ALA A 297 -22.99 -8.23 -1.34
C ALA A 297 -22.40 -7.33 -2.43
N ILE A 298 -21.80 -6.20 -2.05
CA ILE A 298 -21.12 -5.28 -2.97
C ILE A 298 -19.71 -5.76 -3.29
N LEU A 299 -18.96 -6.24 -2.29
CA LEU A 299 -17.56 -6.64 -2.43
C LEU A 299 -17.38 -7.97 -3.17
N LEU A 300 -18.23 -8.96 -2.86
CA LEU A 300 -18.08 -10.35 -3.29
C LEU A 300 -18.01 -10.52 -4.82
N PRO A 301 -18.84 -9.85 -5.65
CA PRO A 301 -18.73 -9.95 -7.11
C PRO A 301 -17.38 -9.51 -7.66
N PHE A 302 -16.80 -8.43 -7.13
CA PHE A 302 -15.50 -7.92 -7.57
C PHE A 302 -14.36 -8.80 -7.09
N PHE A 303 -14.46 -9.34 -5.88
CA PHE A 303 -13.52 -10.33 -5.37
C PHE A 303 -13.51 -11.61 -6.23
N ILE A 304 -14.70 -12.12 -6.58
CA ILE A 304 -14.82 -13.26 -7.51
C ILE A 304 -14.23 -12.91 -8.88
N ALA A 305 -14.47 -11.70 -9.39
CA ALA A 305 -13.92 -11.29 -10.68
C ALA A 305 -12.38 -11.27 -10.67
N GLU A 306 -11.75 -10.72 -9.62
CA GLU A 306 -10.29 -10.69 -9.48
C GLU A 306 -9.69 -12.10 -9.29
N LEU A 307 -10.34 -12.97 -8.50
CA LEU A 307 -9.95 -14.37 -8.39
C LEU A 307 -10.11 -15.13 -9.70
N ALA A 308 -11.23 -14.97 -10.39
CA ALA A 308 -11.51 -15.63 -11.67
C ALA A 308 -10.49 -15.20 -12.72
N LEU A 309 -10.13 -13.92 -12.76
CA LEU A 309 -9.09 -13.38 -13.63
C LEU A 309 -7.72 -14.03 -13.32
N THR A 310 -7.36 -14.10 -12.03
CA THR A 310 -6.11 -14.73 -11.59
C THR A 310 -6.07 -16.21 -11.98
N VAL A 311 -7.17 -16.94 -11.75
CA VAL A 311 -7.31 -18.34 -12.14
C VAL A 311 -7.23 -18.50 -13.65
N ASP A 312 -7.88 -17.66 -14.44
CA ASP A 312 -7.86 -17.76 -15.91
C ASP A 312 -6.46 -17.51 -16.47
N TYR A 313 -5.72 -16.54 -15.91
CA TYR A 313 -4.31 -16.35 -16.26
C TYR A 313 -3.42 -17.51 -15.82
N LEU A 314 -3.77 -18.23 -14.76
CA LEU A 314 -3.10 -19.44 -14.29
C LEU A 314 -3.62 -20.73 -14.97
N ARG A 315 -4.77 -20.72 -15.66
CA ARG A 315 -5.43 -21.90 -16.24
C ARG A 315 -4.57 -22.60 -17.29
N ILE A 316 -3.61 -21.90 -17.89
CA ILE A 316 -2.62 -22.51 -18.79
C ILE A 316 -1.74 -23.55 -18.06
N LEU A 317 -1.69 -23.52 -16.72
CA LEU A 317 -1.02 -24.53 -15.88
C LEU A 317 -1.83 -25.81 -15.70
N THR A 318 -3.13 -25.82 -16.03
CA THR A 318 -4.05 -26.94 -15.74
C THR A 318 -4.46 -27.75 -16.98
N PHE A 319 -3.96 -27.42 -18.18
CA PHE A 319 -4.16 -28.26 -19.36
C PHE A 319 -3.06 -29.34 -19.47
N PHE A 320 -3.10 -30.28 -18.52
CA PHE A 320 -2.62 -31.66 -18.63
C PHE A 320 -3.43 -32.52 -17.66
#